data_AF-R7TQB6-F1
#
_entry.id   AF-R7TQB6-F1
#
_cell.length_a   1.000
_cell.length_b   1.000
_cell.length_c   1.000
_cell.angle_alpha   90.00
_cell.angle_beta   90.00
_cell.angle_gamma   90.00
#
_symmetry.space_group_name_H-M   'P 1'
#
loop_
_entity.id
_entity.type
_entity.pdbx_description
1 polymer ?
#
loop_
_entity_poly.entity_id
_entity_poly.type
_entity_poly.pdbx_seq_one_letter_code
_entity_poly.pdbx_strand_id
1 'polypeptide(L)'
;MARVISTQALFLFVLAAASDVHGLRCYTCLHNQLQKNDACVNNATLVDVTTCSANQKYCKVEEIVIPNASGNFGKFQRMCSSKCSPLCSKAEGHKRCVTCCQLDLCNGCGSVMERLLRLTVPLILASNVVTLFLG
;
A
#
# COMPACT_ATOMS: atom_id res chain seq x y z
N MET A 1 -13.00 -35.43 44.52
CA MET A 1 -13.12 -34.01 44.11
C MET A 1 -12.90 -33.94 42.60
N ALA A 2 -13.97 -34.07 41.81
CA ALA A 2 -13.87 -33.99 40.35
C ALA A 2 -14.12 -32.54 39.93
N ARG A 3 -13.12 -31.90 39.31
CA ARG A 3 -13.29 -30.56 38.73
C ARG A 3 -14.04 -30.71 37.41
N VAL A 4 -15.31 -30.31 37.41
CA VAL A 4 -16.13 -30.15 36.21
C VAL A 4 -15.53 -29.00 35.42
N ILE A 5 -14.75 -29.31 34.39
CA ILE A 5 -14.26 -28.32 33.43
C ILE A 5 -15.47 -27.91 32.59
N SER A 6 -15.97 -26.70 32.85
CA SER A 6 -17.15 -26.12 32.20
C SER A 6 -16.98 -26.11 30.68
N THR A 7 -17.84 -26.86 30.00
CA THR A 7 -17.91 -27.00 28.53
C THR A 7 -18.17 -25.67 27.82
N GLN A 8 -18.54 -24.60 28.54
CA GLN A 8 -18.75 -23.25 28.00
C GLN A 8 -17.45 -22.54 27.60
N ALA A 9 -16.30 -22.93 28.16
CA ALA A 9 -15.02 -22.30 27.80
C ALA A 9 -14.48 -22.78 26.44
N LEU A 10 -14.94 -23.94 25.95
CA LEU A 10 -14.44 -24.52 24.70
C LEU A 10 -15.05 -23.84 23.45
N PHE A 11 -16.28 -23.31 23.55
CA PHE A 11 -16.99 -22.70 22.42
C PHE A 11 -16.50 -21.28 22.06
N LEU A 12 -15.94 -20.55 23.03
CA LEU A 12 -15.47 -19.17 22.83
C LEU A 12 -14.08 -19.07 22.17
N PHE A 13 -13.29 -20.15 22.18
CA PHE A 13 -11.96 -20.16 21.54
C PHE A 13 -12.01 -20.42 20.02
N VAL A 14 -13.12 -20.95 19.49
CA VAL A 14 -13.21 -21.36 18.08
C VAL A 14 -13.61 -20.20 17.15
N LEU A 15 -14.26 -19.15 17.65
CA LEU A 15 -14.74 -18.04 16.80
C LEU A 15 -13.68 -16.97 16.46
N ALA A 16 -12.47 -17.02 17.03
CA ALA A 16 -11.44 -16.00 16.82
C ALA A 16 -10.51 -16.25 15.61
N ALA A 17 -10.68 -17.35 14.87
CA ALA A 17 -9.72 -17.79 13.85
C ALA A 17 -10.28 -17.82 12.40
N ALA A 18 -11.37 -17.11 12.13
CA ALA A 18 -11.77 -16.79 10.75
C ALA A 18 -11.00 -15.55 10.26
N SER A 19 -9.66 -15.62 10.26
CA SER A 19 -8.89 -14.67 9.46
C SER A 19 -9.12 -15.05 8.01
N ASP A 20 -9.86 -14.22 7.27
CA ASP A 20 -10.03 -14.33 5.83
C ASP A 20 -8.68 -14.62 5.17
N VAL A 21 -8.46 -15.87 4.75
CA VAL A 21 -7.29 -16.28 3.94
C VAL A 21 -7.57 -15.87 2.50
N HIS A 22 -7.88 -14.61 2.30
CA HIS A 22 -7.95 -14.02 0.98
C HIS A 22 -6.55 -13.51 0.62
N GLY A 23 -6.08 -13.87 -0.58
CA GLY A 23 -4.79 -13.41 -1.07
C GLY A 23 -4.79 -11.88 -1.16
N LEU A 24 -3.63 -11.27 -0.84
CA LEU A 24 -3.42 -9.82 -0.91
C LEU A 24 -3.99 -9.26 -2.22
N ARG A 25 -4.79 -8.20 -2.16
CA ARG A 25 -5.37 -7.55 -3.34
C ARG A 25 -4.62 -6.26 -3.65
N CYS A 26 -4.27 -6.03 -4.90
CA CYS A 26 -3.58 -4.81 -5.32
C CYS A 26 -4.22 -4.21 -6.57
N TYR A 27 -4.11 -2.89 -6.72
CA TYR A 27 -4.36 -2.26 -8.01
C TYR A 27 -3.28 -2.69 -9.01
N THR A 28 -3.68 -2.96 -10.25
CA THR A 28 -2.79 -3.43 -11.31
C THR A 28 -3.04 -2.67 -12.60
N CYS A 29 -1.97 -2.12 -13.18
CA CYS A 29 -2.02 -1.42 -14.45
C CYS A 29 -0.60 -1.17 -14.97
N LEU A 30 -0.48 -0.94 -16.28
CA LEU A 30 0.76 -0.57 -16.94
C LEU A 30 0.46 0.53 -17.95
N HIS A 31 1.20 1.63 -17.85
CA HIS A 31 1.17 2.72 -18.80
C HIS A 31 2.59 3.07 -19.24
N ASN A 32 2.81 3.15 -20.55
CA ASN A 32 4.14 3.35 -21.18
C ASN A 32 4.39 4.80 -21.62
N GLN A 33 3.56 5.73 -21.15
CA GLN A 33 3.84 7.16 -21.22
C GLN A 33 3.50 7.76 -19.85
N LEU A 34 4.14 8.85 -19.40
CA LEU A 34 3.71 9.55 -18.20
C LEU A 34 2.79 10.68 -18.62
N GLN A 35 1.61 10.34 -19.13
CA GLN A 35 0.62 11.36 -19.46
C GLN A 35 -0.12 11.82 -18.21
N LYS A 36 -0.39 13.13 -18.16
CA LYS A 36 -1.03 13.79 -17.00
C LYS A 36 -2.45 13.30 -16.72
N ASN A 37 -3.13 12.66 -17.67
CA ASN A 37 -4.54 12.26 -17.55
C ASN A 37 -4.74 10.73 -17.49
N ASP A 38 -3.68 9.94 -17.31
CA ASP A 38 -3.81 8.49 -17.29
C ASP A 38 -4.37 7.98 -15.93
N ALA A 39 -5.31 7.03 -15.99
CA ALA A 39 -5.96 6.47 -14.81
C ALA A 39 -4.97 5.67 -13.93
N CYS A 40 -4.02 4.94 -14.53
CA CYS A 40 -3.00 4.20 -13.79
C CYS A 40 -2.15 5.12 -12.91
N VAL A 41 -1.79 6.29 -13.45
CA VAL A 41 -1.02 7.31 -12.74
C VAL A 41 -1.85 8.03 -11.67
N ASN A 42 -3.03 8.54 -12.06
CA ASN A 42 -3.74 9.55 -11.28
C ASN A 42 -4.87 9.01 -10.40
N ASN A 43 -5.50 7.90 -10.79
CA ASN A 43 -6.65 7.38 -10.06
C ASN A 43 -6.67 5.85 -10.06
N ALA A 44 -6.06 5.26 -9.05
CA ALA A 44 -5.98 3.82 -8.93
C ALA A 44 -7.34 3.13 -8.80
N THR A 45 -8.39 3.82 -8.34
CA THR A 45 -9.72 3.19 -8.22
C THR A 45 -10.38 2.94 -9.57
N LEU A 46 -9.84 3.52 -10.65
CA LEU A 46 -10.30 3.31 -12.02
C LEU A 46 -9.52 2.22 -12.76
N VAL A 47 -8.56 1.56 -12.10
CA VAL A 47 -7.82 0.44 -12.69
C VAL A 47 -8.19 -0.88 -12.06
N ASP A 48 -7.76 -1.97 -12.69
CA ASP A 48 -8.07 -3.32 -12.25
C ASP A 48 -7.55 -3.63 -10.85
N VAL A 49 -8.29 -4.47 -10.14
CA VAL A 49 -7.89 -5.05 -8.87
C VAL A 49 -7.58 -6.52 -9.10
N THR A 50 -6.36 -6.92 -8.78
CA THR A 50 -5.91 -8.32 -8.90
C THR A 50 -5.68 -8.92 -7.52
N THR A 51 -6.19 -10.13 -7.30
CA THR A 51 -5.80 -10.97 -6.17
C THR A 51 -4.42 -11.57 -6.44
N CYS A 52 -3.45 -11.23 -5.61
CA CYS A 52 -2.07 -11.65 -5.77
C CYS A 52 -1.90 -13.14 -5.46
N SER A 53 -0.90 -13.74 -6.11
CA SER A 53 -0.47 -15.11 -5.83
C SER A 53 0.05 -15.24 -4.39
N ALA A 54 0.03 -16.45 -3.83
CA ALA A 54 0.46 -16.69 -2.44
C ALA A 54 1.91 -16.24 -2.14
N ASN A 55 2.79 -16.24 -3.15
CA ASN A 55 4.19 -15.78 -3.05
C ASN A 55 4.37 -14.26 -3.26
N GLN A 56 3.33 -13.54 -3.68
CA GLN A 56 3.35 -12.10 -3.91
C GLN A 56 2.82 -11.39 -2.66
N LYS A 57 3.74 -10.88 -1.84
CA LYS A 57 3.44 -10.29 -0.52
C LYS A 57 3.39 -8.76 -0.52
N TYR A 58 3.51 -8.13 -1.70
CA TYR A 58 3.60 -6.68 -1.82
C TYR A 58 2.72 -6.17 -2.96
N CYS A 59 2.02 -5.07 -2.70
CA CYS A 59 1.55 -4.17 -3.74
C CYS A 59 2.67 -3.20 -4.07
N LYS A 60 3.13 -3.19 -5.32
CA LYS A 60 4.26 -2.38 -5.80
C LYS A 60 3.77 -1.32 -6.79
N VAL A 61 4.33 -0.12 -6.68
CA VAL A 61 4.26 0.94 -7.69
C VAL A 61 5.67 1.19 -8.22
N GLU A 62 5.80 1.35 -9.53
CA GLU A 62 7.07 1.68 -10.17
C GLU A 62 6.87 2.77 -11.22
N GLU A 63 7.60 3.86 -11.04
CA GLU A 63 7.68 4.99 -11.95
C GLU A 63 9.10 5.04 -12.53
N ILE A 64 9.22 5.07 -13.85
CA ILE A 64 10.48 5.20 -14.57
C ILE A 64 10.35 6.38 -15.52
N VAL A 65 11.27 7.33 -15.44
CA VAL A 65 11.40 8.45 -16.39
C VAL A 65 12.76 8.33 -17.05
N ILE A 66 12.78 8.29 -18.38
CA ILE A 66 13.98 8.19 -19.20
C ILE A 66 13.99 9.37 -20.16
N PRO A 67 14.99 10.26 -20.11
CA PRO A 67 15.11 11.32 -21.10
C PRO A 67 15.42 10.71 -22.48
N ASN A 68 14.78 11.23 -23.53
CA ASN A 68 15.03 10.84 -24.92
C ASN A 68 15.14 12.08 -25.82
N ALA A 69 15.55 11.89 -27.07
CA ALA A 69 15.76 12.99 -28.02
C ALA A 69 14.47 13.79 -28.33
N SER A 70 13.30 13.21 -28.09
CA SER A 70 11.98 13.78 -28.37
C SER A 70 11.25 14.28 -27.11
N GLY A 71 11.91 14.28 -25.94
CA GLY A 71 11.30 14.59 -24.64
C GLY A 71 11.64 13.57 -23.56
N ASN A 72 10.63 13.11 -22.80
CA ASN A 72 10.81 12.09 -21.76
C ASN A 72 9.93 10.88 -22.06
N PHE A 73 10.54 9.69 -22.11
CA PHE A 73 9.81 8.44 -21.99
C PHE A 73 9.45 8.22 -20.52
N GLY A 74 8.22 7.78 -20.28
CA GLY A 74 7.70 7.57 -18.94
C GLY A 74 7.01 6.23 -18.85
N LYS A 75 7.32 5.43 -17.84
CA LYS A 75 6.60 4.20 -17.53
C LYS A 75 6.07 4.28 -16.12
N PHE A 76 4.80 3.95 -15.95
CA PHE A 76 4.15 3.83 -14.65
C PHE A 76 3.44 2.50 -14.56
N GLN A 77 3.66 1.76 -13.48
CA GLN A 77 2.99 0.47 -13.28
C GLN A 77 2.65 0.22 -11.82
N ARG A 78 1.49 -0.40 -11.61
CA ARG A 78 1.03 -0.96 -10.33
C ARG A 78 0.95 -2.47 -10.49
N MET A 79 1.46 -3.25 -9.54
CA MET A 79 1.50 -4.71 -9.65
C MET A 79 1.56 -5.42 -8.30
N CYS A 80 1.17 -6.70 -8.28
CA CYS A 80 1.55 -7.66 -7.24
C CYS A 80 3.03 -8.04 -7.38
N SER A 81 3.78 -8.12 -6.28
CA SER A 81 5.20 -8.48 -6.30
C SER A 81 5.59 -9.40 -5.14
N SER A 82 6.49 -10.35 -5.40
CA SER A 82 7.12 -11.18 -4.36
C SER A 82 8.31 -10.48 -3.70
N LYS A 83 8.89 -9.49 -4.36
CA LYS A 83 10.04 -8.72 -3.87
C LYS A 83 9.78 -7.24 -3.98
N CYS A 84 10.28 -6.48 -3.02
CA CYS A 84 10.31 -5.03 -3.10
C CYS A 84 11.62 -4.48 -2.56
N SER A 85 12.21 -3.56 -3.32
CA SER A 85 13.33 -2.75 -2.89
C SER A 85 12.91 -1.29 -3.06
N PRO A 86 12.25 -0.69 -2.05
CA PRO A 86 11.74 0.66 -2.16
C PRO A 86 12.93 1.61 -2.28
N LEU A 87 12.99 2.34 -3.40
CA LEU A 87 14.08 3.24 -3.71
C LEU A 87 13.62 4.25 -4.74
N CYS A 88 13.97 5.51 -4.51
CA CYS A 88 13.83 6.59 -5.47
C CYS A 88 15.24 7.07 -5.84
N SER A 89 15.68 6.72 -7.05
CA SER A 89 17.01 7.05 -7.55
C SER A 89 16.90 7.92 -8.79
N LYS A 90 17.86 8.84 -8.94
CA LYS A 90 18.00 9.69 -10.12
C LYS A 90 19.47 9.68 -10.55
N ALA A 91 19.74 9.28 -11.79
CA ALA A 91 21.07 9.28 -12.38
C ALA A 91 20.98 9.76 -13.82
N GLU A 92 21.79 10.73 -14.23
CA GLU A 92 21.87 11.21 -15.63
C GLU A 92 20.48 11.51 -16.26
N GLY A 93 19.61 12.18 -15.50
CA GLY A 93 18.24 12.49 -15.93
C GLY A 93 17.25 11.32 -15.89
N HIS A 94 17.72 10.09 -15.77
CA HIS A 94 16.90 8.90 -15.54
C HIS A 94 16.41 8.91 -14.10
N LYS A 95 15.11 8.74 -13.89
CA LYS A 95 14.48 8.63 -12.58
C LYS A 95 13.83 7.26 -12.48
N ARG A 96 14.08 6.53 -11.39
CA ARG A 96 13.35 5.31 -11.06
C ARG A 96 12.92 5.35 -9.61
N CYS A 97 11.61 5.29 -9.39
CA CYS A 97 10.98 5.29 -8.09
C CYS A 97 10.17 4.01 -7.91
N VAL A 98 10.48 3.27 -6.85
CA VAL A 98 9.75 2.07 -6.44
C VAL A 98 9.20 2.29 -5.04
N THR A 99 7.90 2.11 -4.87
CA THR A 99 7.24 2.08 -3.55
C THR A 99 6.45 0.79 -3.40
N CYS A 100 6.34 0.29 -2.17
CA CYS A 100 5.55 -0.90 -1.90
C CYS A 100 4.89 -0.85 -0.53
N CYS A 101 3.87 -1.67 -0.37
CA CYS A 101 3.11 -1.84 0.86
C CYS A 101 2.48 -3.24 0.86
N GLN A 102 1.95 -3.69 2.02
CA GLN A 102 1.51 -5.08 2.24
C GLN A 102 0.05 -5.20 2.67
N LEU A 103 -0.73 -4.12 2.55
CA LEU A 103 -2.15 -4.10 2.87
C LEU A 103 -2.97 -4.14 1.59
N ASP A 104 -4.21 -4.61 1.66
CA ASP A 104 -5.10 -4.62 0.50
C ASP A 104 -5.26 -3.21 -0.08
N LEU A 105 -5.09 -3.12 -1.40
CA LEU A 105 -5.29 -1.92 -2.21
C LEU A 105 -4.43 -0.72 -1.77
N CYS A 106 -3.38 -0.96 -0.99
CA CYS A 106 -2.53 0.08 -0.41
C CYS A 106 -1.73 0.84 -1.48
N ASN A 107 -1.50 0.21 -2.64
CA ASN A 107 -0.91 0.85 -3.80
C ASN A 107 -1.95 1.67 -4.57
N GLY A 108 -2.95 2.25 -3.90
CA GLY A 108 -3.93 3.17 -4.51
C GLY A 108 -3.42 4.61 -4.57
N CYS A 109 -2.58 4.98 -3.61
CA CYS A 109 -1.95 6.28 -3.58
C CYS A 109 -1.02 6.43 -4.80
N GLY A 110 -1.25 7.45 -5.63
CA GLY A 110 -0.25 7.90 -6.61
C GLY A 110 0.95 8.56 -5.92
N SER A 111 1.99 8.89 -6.69
CA SER A 111 3.19 9.62 -6.25
C SER A 111 2.92 10.97 -5.56
N VAL A 112 1.66 11.41 -5.55
CA VAL A 112 1.17 12.64 -4.92
C VAL A 112 0.86 12.47 -3.43
N MET A 113 0.47 11.28 -2.93
CA MET A 113 0.03 11.12 -1.53
C MET A 113 1.19 11.13 -0.52
N GLU A 114 2.43 10.82 -0.93
CA GLU A 114 3.61 11.04 -0.07
C GLU A 114 3.78 12.52 0.32
N ARG A 115 3.17 13.46 -0.42
CA ARG A 115 3.15 14.88 -0.05
C ARG A 115 2.12 15.23 1.00
N LEU A 116 1.00 14.51 1.09
CA LEU A 116 -0.09 14.82 2.02
C LEU A 116 0.10 14.13 3.39
N LEU A 117 0.65 12.92 3.42
CA LEU A 117 0.86 12.19 4.68
C LEU A 117 1.95 12.82 5.58
N ARG A 118 2.84 13.66 5.02
CA ARG A 118 3.81 14.45 5.79
C ARG A 118 3.20 15.66 6.52
N LEU A 119 1.95 16.03 6.23
CA LEU A 119 1.28 17.17 6.87
C LEU A 119 0.41 16.79 8.07
N THR A 120 0.03 15.51 8.26
CA THR A 120 -0.93 15.11 9.30
C THR A 120 -0.31 14.43 10.52
N VAL A 121 0.96 14.01 10.46
CA VAL A 121 1.64 13.35 11.60
C VAL A 121 1.89 14.27 12.81
N PRO A 122 2.03 15.61 12.73
CA PRO A 122 2.25 16.40 13.96
C PRO A 122 0.96 16.73 14.74
N LEU A 123 -0.24 16.36 14.27
CA LEU A 123 -1.49 16.74 14.96
C LEU A 123 -1.99 15.70 15.99
N ILE A 124 -1.57 14.44 15.91
CA ILE A 124 -2.10 13.38 16.81
C ILE A 124 -1.32 13.29 18.14
N LEU A 125 -0.12 13.87 18.22
CA LEU A 125 0.65 13.91 19.48
C LEU A 125 0.28 15.06 20.42
N ALA A 126 -0.61 15.99 20.01
CA ALA A 126 -1.01 17.12 20.83
C ALA A 126 -2.25 16.87 21.72
N SER A 127 -2.93 15.72 21.61
CA SER A 127 -4.18 15.46 22.36
C SER A 127 -4.01 14.73 23.70
N ASN A 128 -2.80 14.36 24.13
CA ASN A 128 -2.60 13.62 25.39
C ASN A 128 -1.94 14.46 26.50
N VAL A 129 -2.30 15.74 26.66
CA VAL A 129 -1.80 16.57 27.79
C VAL A 129 -2.92 17.31 28.55
N VAL A 130 -4.21 17.11 28.24
CA VAL A 130 -5.30 17.74 29.01
C VAL A 130 -6.36 16.72 29.39
N THR A 131 -6.01 15.77 30.25
CA THR A 131 -7.00 15.03 31.06
C THR A 131 -6.44 14.57 32.41
N LEU A 132 -5.40 15.25 32.91
CA LEU A 132 -4.79 15.01 34.22
C LEU A 132 -4.63 16.31 35.00
N PHE A 133 -5.67 17.15 35.08
CA PHE A 133 -5.82 18.16 36.14
C PHE A 133 -7.28 18.62 36.16
N LEU A 134 -8.09 17.97 36.98
CA LEU A 134 -9.24 18.50 37.73
C LEU A 134 -9.81 17.31 38.52
N GLY A 135 -9.05 16.94 39.56
CA GLY A 135 -9.67 16.50 40.81
C GLY A 135 -10.08 17.74 41.61
#